data_AF-A0A1E3VZJ3-F1
#
_entry.id   AF-A0A1E3VZJ3-F1
#
_cell.length_a   1.000
_cell.length_b   1.000
_cell.length_c   1.000
_cell.angle_alpha   90.00
_cell.angle_beta   90.00
_cell.angle_gamma   90.00
#
_symmetry.space_group_name_H-M   'P 1'
#
loop_
_entity.id
_entity.type
_entity.pdbx_description
1 polymer ?
#
loop_
_entity_poly.entity_id
_entity_poly.type
_entity_poly.pdbx_seq_one_letter_code
_entity_poly.pdbx_strand_id
1 'polypeptide(L)'
;MLAGGVLGASLALGAVSAAAMGSLVEGEETDTCSNEDGAFDDAAFVIATGPKAGERVESGFEVTGCSRSFESNVQWKLLARDGAVLASGNTTGGGVDGPGAFSFTIPYTVTVQQIGHLEVFDEDVSDGEGFPPGRTVIPLVLKP
;
A
#
# COMPACT_ATOMS: atom_id res chain seq x y z
N MET A 1 4.53 -76.22 39.73
CA MET A 1 5.59 -75.37 40.31
C MET A 1 5.71 -74.17 39.37
N LEU A 2 4.97 -73.09 39.62
CA LEU A 2 5.33 -71.89 40.38
C LEU A 2 6.30 -70.95 39.65
N ALA A 3 5.93 -69.67 39.69
CA ALA A 3 6.63 -68.44 39.27
C ALA A 3 6.45 -68.05 37.79
N GLY A 4 6.07 -66.82 37.44
CA GLY A 4 5.93 -65.57 38.19
C GLY A 4 6.25 -64.37 37.27
N GLY A 5 5.72 -63.18 37.58
CA GLY A 5 6.13 -61.88 36.99
C GLY A 5 5.18 -61.37 35.88
N VAL A 6 4.24 -60.43 36.04
CA VAL A 6 4.17 -59.08 36.67
C VAL A 6 4.59 -57.92 35.72
N LEU A 7 3.61 -57.02 35.52
CA LEU A 7 3.65 -55.57 35.20
C LEU A 7 4.06 -55.08 33.80
N GLY A 8 3.20 -54.22 33.23
CA GLY A 8 3.54 -53.33 32.12
C GLY A 8 2.32 -52.63 31.50
N ALA A 9 1.65 -51.75 32.24
CA ALA A 9 0.64 -50.85 31.70
C ALA A 9 1.31 -49.69 30.94
N SER A 10 0.83 -49.37 29.74
CA SER A 10 1.10 -48.10 29.06
C SER A 10 -0.07 -47.78 28.13
N LEU A 11 -1.11 -47.14 28.68
CA LEU A 11 -2.12 -46.43 27.90
C LEU A 11 -1.47 -45.17 27.33
N ALA A 12 -1.17 -45.18 26.04
CA ALA A 12 -0.75 -43.97 25.32
C ALA A 12 -1.98 -43.05 25.14
N LEU A 13 -2.05 -42.01 25.97
CA LEU A 13 -2.90 -40.85 25.71
C LEU A 13 -2.21 -39.96 24.66
N GLY A 14 -2.96 -39.63 23.61
CA GLY A 14 -3.04 -38.25 23.11
C GLY A 14 -1.99 -37.83 22.09
N ALA A 15 -2.43 -37.69 20.84
CA ALA A 15 -2.31 -36.44 20.10
C ALA A 15 -3.27 -36.51 18.90
N VAL A 16 -4.50 -36.01 19.09
CA VAL A 16 -5.31 -35.57 17.95
C VAL A 16 -4.66 -34.28 17.50
N SER A 17 -3.89 -34.32 16.41
CA SER A 17 -3.39 -33.13 15.75
C SER A 17 -4.60 -32.33 15.25
N ALA A 18 -4.97 -31.30 15.99
CA ALA A 18 -5.85 -30.25 15.49
C ALA A 18 -5.06 -29.50 14.41
N ALA A 19 -5.27 -29.89 13.15
CA ALA A 19 -4.90 -29.04 12.02
C ALA A 19 -5.70 -27.74 12.17
N ALA A 20 -5.01 -26.69 12.61
CA ALA A 20 -5.55 -25.35 12.64
C ALA A 20 -5.98 -25.01 11.21
N MET A 21 -7.30 -24.88 11.03
CA MET A 21 -7.88 -24.34 9.81
C MET A 21 -7.57 -22.85 9.81
N GLY A 22 -6.37 -22.50 9.37
CA GLY A 22 -6.05 -21.15 8.96
C GLY A 22 -6.93 -20.86 7.76
N SER A 23 -8.08 -20.25 8.02
CA SER A 23 -8.92 -19.65 7.00
C SER A 23 -8.04 -18.66 6.24
N LEU A 24 -7.62 -19.05 5.05
CA LEU A 24 -7.12 -18.11 4.06
C LEU A 24 -8.31 -17.22 3.71
N VAL A 25 -8.47 -16.12 4.45
CA VAL A 25 -9.20 -14.99 3.90
C VAL A 25 -8.23 -14.39 2.90
N GLU A 26 -8.30 -14.88 1.66
CA GLU A 26 -7.89 -14.08 0.51
C GLU A 26 -8.65 -12.76 0.66
N GLY A 27 -7.95 -11.72 1.10
CA GLY A 27 -8.51 -10.39 1.16
C GLY A 27 -8.96 -10.06 -0.25
N GLU A 28 -10.27 -9.87 -0.41
CA GLU A 28 -10.83 -9.30 -1.62
C GLU A 28 -10.01 -8.05 -1.96
N GLU A 29 -9.42 -7.98 -3.16
CA GLU A 29 -8.78 -6.75 -3.60
C GLU A 29 -9.88 -5.70 -3.67
N THR A 30 -9.91 -4.82 -2.66
CA THR A 30 -10.84 -3.71 -2.62
C THR A 30 -10.51 -2.79 -3.80
N ASP A 31 -11.43 -2.69 -4.76
CA ASP A 31 -11.35 -1.67 -5.80
C ASP A 31 -11.32 -0.31 -5.10
N THR A 32 -10.13 0.31 -5.10
CA THR A 32 -9.89 1.57 -4.40
C THR A 32 -10.63 2.74 -5.06
N CYS A 33 -11.11 2.56 -6.28
CA CYS A 33 -11.97 3.52 -6.96
C CYS A 33 -13.47 3.25 -6.81
N SER A 34 -13.87 2.16 -6.12
CA SER A 34 -15.28 1.93 -5.84
C SER A 34 -15.87 3.08 -5.04
N ASN A 35 -17.08 3.48 -5.41
CA ASN A 35 -17.84 4.56 -4.79
C ASN A 35 -19.31 4.15 -4.59
N GLU A 36 -19.55 2.87 -4.26
CA GLU A 36 -20.90 2.34 -4.06
C GLU A 36 -21.62 2.96 -2.85
N ASP A 37 -20.87 3.47 -1.88
CA ASP A 37 -21.38 4.15 -0.68
C ASP A 37 -21.50 5.68 -0.85
N GLY A 38 -21.07 6.23 -1.99
CA GLY A 38 -21.10 7.66 -2.29
C GLY A 38 -20.05 8.50 -1.55
N ALA A 39 -19.09 7.88 -0.84
CA ALA A 39 -18.08 8.62 -0.06
C ALA A 39 -17.20 9.56 -0.92
N PHE A 40 -17.09 9.30 -2.22
CA PHE A 40 -16.27 10.07 -3.16
C PHE A 40 -17.04 11.07 -4.03
N ASP A 41 -18.36 11.23 -3.85
CA ASP A 41 -19.22 12.05 -4.72
C ASP A 41 -18.88 13.55 -4.71
N ASP A 42 -18.32 14.06 -3.61
CA ASP A 42 -17.93 15.48 -3.45
C ASP A 42 -16.56 15.63 -2.76
N ALA A 43 -15.72 14.59 -2.80
CA ALA A 43 -14.41 14.59 -2.14
C ALA A 43 -13.27 14.81 -3.14
N ALA A 44 -12.33 15.68 -2.79
CA ALA A 44 -11.00 15.69 -3.39
C ALA A 44 -10.09 14.72 -2.62
N PHE A 45 -9.50 13.76 -3.32
CA PHE A 45 -8.65 12.76 -2.69
C PHE A 45 -7.59 12.21 -3.64
N VAL A 46 -6.51 11.70 -3.05
CA VAL A 46 -5.46 10.95 -3.73
C VAL A 46 -5.05 9.80 -2.82
N ILE A 47 -5.35 8.57 -3.25
CA ILE A 47 -5.01 7.33 -2.54
C ILE A 47 -4.05 6.55 -3.42
N ALA A 48 -2.76 6.57 -3.07
CA ALA A 48 -1.79 5.67 -3.70
C ALA A 48 -1.83 4.31 -3.02
N THR A 49 -2.04 3.25 -3.80
CA THR A 49 -2.23 1.88 -3.33
C THR A 49 -1.00 1.02 -3.51
N GLY A 50 -0.13 1.36 -4.45
CA GLY A 50 1.14 0.71 -4.70
C GLY A 50 2.23 1.75 -5.01
N PRO A 51 3.49 1.54 -4.57
CA PRO A 51 3.98 0.47 -3.69
C PRO A 51 3.46 0.56 -2.25
N LYS A 52 3.65 -0.48 -1.44
CA LYS A 52 3.27 -0.47 -0.01
C LYS A 52 4.34 0.19 0.85
N ALA A 53 3.94 0.72 2.01
CA ALA A 53 4.86 1.27 2.98
C ALA A 53 5.93 0.23 3.40
N GLY A 54 7.20 0.62 3.33
CA GLY A 54 8.36 -0.24 3.65
C GLY A 54 8.81 -1.15 2.51
N GLU A 55 8.14 -1.12 1.36
CA GLU A 55 8.50 -1.92 0.20
C GLU A 55 9.89 -1.53 -0.34
N ARG A 56 10.60 -2.53 -0.88
CA ARG A 56 11.94 -2.38 -1.47
C ARG A 56 11.82 -2.27 -2.98
N VAL A 57 12.00 -1.06 -3.48
CA VAL A 57 11.82 -0.75 -4.89
C VAL A 57 13.15 -0.52 -5.59
N GLU A 58 13.16 -0.75 -6.89
CA GLU A 58 14.26 -0.42 -7.81
C GLU A 58 13.78 0.69 -8.76
N SER A 59 14.72 1.42 -9.36
CA SER A 59 14.41 2.48 -10.32
C SER A 59 13.50 1.97 -11.44
N GLY A 60 12.42 2.71 -11.73
CA GLY A 60 11.39 2.32 -12.69
C GLY A 60 10.22 1.53 -12.10
N PHE A 61 10.10 1.44 -10.76
CA PHE A 61 8.92 0.85 -10.12
C PHE A 61 7.63 1.57 -10.51
N GLU A 62 6.53 0.81 -10.56
CA GLU A 62 5.19 1.31 -10.85
C GLU A 62 4.53 1.82 -9.58
N VAL A 63 3.80 2.92 -9.72
CA VAL A 63 2.92 3.49 -8.71
C VAL A 63 1.50 3.42 -9.24
N THR A 64 0.58 2.94 -8.41
CA THR A 64 -0.84 2.82 -8.75
C THR A 64 -1.69 3.45 -7.65
N GLY A 65 -2.91 3.84 -8.01
CA GLY A 65 -3.85 4.36 -7.03
C GLY A 65 -5.13 4.87 -7.66
N CYS A 66 -5.93 5.53 -6.83
CA CYS A 66 -7.17 6.19 -7.21
C CYS A 66 -7.17 7.64 -6.75
N SER A 67 -7.81 8.50 -7.54
CA SER A 67 -7.97 9.90 -7.16
C SER A 67 -9.26 10.49 -7.70
N ARG A 68 -9.66 11.59 -7.09
CA ARG A 68 -10.50 12.62 -7.68
C ARG A 68 -9.84 13.95 -7.36
N SER A 69 -9.32 14.62 -8.39
CA SER A 69 -8.42 15.77 -8.27
C SER A 69 -8.87 16.91 -9.17
N PHE A 70 -8.39 18.12 -8.91
CA PHE A 70 -8.66 19.26 -9.77
C PHE A 70 -8.09 19.02 -11.18
N GLU A 71 -8.92 19.21 -12.21
CA GLU A 71 -8.56 18.94 -13.63
C GLU A 71 -7.99 17.54 -13.89
N SER A 72 -8.34 16.57 -13.04
CA SER A 72 -7.80 15.20 -13.09
C SER A 72 -6.28 15.12 -12.94
N ASN A 73 -5.63 16.14 -12.39
CA ASN A 73 -4.18 16.19 -12.25
C ASN A 73 -3.71 15.63 -10.91
N VAL A 74 -2.84 14.62 -10.96
CA VAL A 74 -2.20 14.05 -9.77
C VAL A 74 -0.71 14.33 -9.84
N GLN A 75 -0.18 15.05 -8.87
CA GLN A 75 1.23 15.37 -8.75
C GLN A 75 1.95 14.34 -7.88
N TRP A 76 3.24 14.15 -8.13
CA TRP A 76 4.06 13.27 -7.32
C TRP A 76 5.50 13.75 -7.22
N LYS A 77 6.15 13.40 -6.11
CA LYS A 77 7.59 13.55 -5.93
C LYS A 77 8.13 12.41 -5.08
N LEU A 78 9.32 11.95 -5.44
CA LEU A 78 10.10 11.01 -4.66
C LEU A 78 11.21 11.76 -3.93
N LEU A 79 11.19 11.69 -2.61
CA LEU A 79 12.17 12.31 -1.74
C LEU A 79 13.21 11.29 -1.24
N ALA A 80 14.47 11.69 -1.22
CA ALA A 80 15.53 10.99 -0.52
C ALA A 80 15.39 11.14 1.00
N ARG A 81 16.25 10.44 1.75
CA ARG A 81 16.23 10.45 3.22
C ARG A 81 16.43 11.85 3.82
N ASP A 82 17.23 12.67 3.16
CA ASP A 82 17.56 14.04 3.56
C ASP A 82 16.53 15.08 3.08
N GLY A 83 15.47 14.64 2.41
CA GLY A 83 14.44 15.49 1.84
C GLY A 83 14.75 16.03 0.44
N ALA A 84 15.89 15.67 -0.16
CA ALA A 84 16.18 16.05 -1.54
C ALA A 84 15.18 15.38 -2.51
N VAL A 85 14.69 16.12 -3.50
CA VAL A 85 13.83 15.55 -4.55
C VAL A 85 14.68 14.75 -5.52
N LEU A 86 14.45 13.44 -5.58
CA LEU A 86 15.12 12.53 -6.52
C LEU A 86 14.44 12.52 -7.90
N ALA A 87 13.11 12.63 -7.90
CA ALA A 87 12.27 12.67 -9.10
C ALA A 87 10.92 13.34 -8.77
N SER A 88 10.27 13.91 -9.77
CA SER A 88 8.93 14.48 -9.65
C SER A 88 8.22 14.49 -11.00
N GLY A 89 6.90 14.55 -10.99
CA GLY A 89 6.09 14.65 -12.19
C GLY A 89 4.60 14.72 -11.89
N ASN A 90 3.80 14.44 -12.90
CA ASN A 90 2.35 14.31 -12.77
C ASN A 90 1.84 13.12 -13.58
N THR A 91 0.61 12.73 -13.30
CA THR A 91 -0.18 11.76 -14.05
C THR A 91 -1.64 12.21 -14.06
N THR A 92 -2.50 11.49 -14.77
CA THR A 92 -3.94 11.74 -14.82
C THR A 92 -4.69 10.68 -14.02
N GLY A 93 -5.66 11.12 -13.21
CA GLY A 93 -6.59 10.25 -12.50
C GLY A 93 -8.04 10.68 -12.71
N GLY A 94 -8.87 10.60 -11.66
CA GLY A 94 -10.26 11.07 -11.69
C GLY A 94 -10.39 12.57 -11.46
N GLY A 95 -11.55 13.12 -11.85
CA GLY A 95 -11.84 14.57 -11.82
C GLY A 95 -13.32 14.86 -11.65
N VAL A 96 -13.86 15.80 -12.44
CA VAL A 96 -15.27 16.25 -12.29
C VAL A 96 -16.28 15.13 -12.55
N ASP A 97 -15.93 14.15 -13.38
CA ASP A 97 -16.78 12.99 -13.72
C ASP A 97 -16.73 11.87 -12.66
N GLY A 98 -15.91 12.03 -11.60
CA GLY A 98 -15.80 11.09 -10.50
C GLY A 98 -14.38 10.50 -10.31
N PRO A 99 -14.26 9.49 -9.44
CA PRO A 99 -13.02 8.77 -9.18
C PRO A 99 -12.41 8.13 -10.44
N GLY A 100 -11.09 8.10 -10.51
CA GLY A 100 -10.36 7.49 -11.60
C GLY A 100 -9.02 6.95 -11.14
N ALA A 101 -8.67 5.79 -11.68
CA ALA A 101 -7.40 5.14 -11.44
C ALA A 101 -6.26 5.93 -12.11
N PHE A 102 -5.07 5.89 -11.49
CA PHE A 102 -3.84 6.37 -12.09
C PHE A 102 -2.76 5.29 -12.01
N SER A 103 -1.84 5.32 -12.98
CA SER A 103 -0.58 4.58 -12.94
C SER A 103 0.54 5.37 -13.59
N PHE A 104 1.77 5.22 -13.09
CA PHE A 104 2.99 5.76 -13.66
C PHE A 104 4.23 5.03 -13.13
N THR A 105 5.39 5.24 -13.75
CA THR A 105 6.66 4.69 -13.29
C THR A 105 7.62 5.80 -12.84
N ILE A 106 8.44 5.51 -11.84
CA ILE A 106 9.39 6.49 -11.28
C ILE A 106 10.83 6.04 -11.55
N PRO A 107 11.53 6.66 -12.53
CA PRO A 107 12.98 6.55 -12.61
C PRO A 107 13.64 7.40 -11.52
N TYR A 108 14.63 6.84 -10.84
CA TYR A 108 15.47 7.55 -9.87
C TYR A 108 16.90 7.00 -9.83
N THR A 109 17.80 7.66 -9.09
CA THR A 109 19.15 7.16 -8.83
C THR A 109 19.54 7.43 -7.38
N VAL A 110 20.06 6.41 -6.69
CA VAL A 110 20.71 6.53 -5.38
C VAL A 110 21.99 5.69 -5.39
N THR A 111 23.00 6.05 -4.61
CA THR A 111 24.27 5.30 -4.58
C THR A 111 24.32 4.27 -3.45
N VAL A 112 23.41 4.38 -2.49
CA VAL A 112 23.28 3.49 -1.34
C VAL A 112 21.81 3.24 -1.05
N GLN A 113 21.50 2.06 -0.54
CA GLN A 113 20.13 1.75 -0.11
C GLN A 113 19.73 2.69 1.03
N GLN A 114 18.55 3.32 0.93
CA GLN A 114 18.07 4.28 1.92
C GLN A 114 16.56 4.32 2.03
N ILE A 115 16.03 4.93 3.09
CA ILE A 115 14.61 5.26 3.18
C ILE A 115 14.35 6.55 2.39
N GLY A 116 13.38 6.50 1.49
CA GLY A 116 12.80 7.67 0.83
C GLY A 116 11.31 7.78 1.12
N HIS A 117 10.70 8.88 0.66
CA HIS A 117 9.27 9.12 0.79
C HIS A 117 8.69 9.46 -0.59
N LEU A 118 7.75 8.64 -1.05
CA LEU A 118 6.92 8.97 -2.20
C LEU A 118 5.74 9.79 -1.69
N GLU A 119 5.61 11.02 -2.17
CA GLU A 119 4.39 11.82 -1.98
C GLU A 119 3.61 11.82 -3.30
N VAL A 120 2.33 11.45 -3.24
CA VAL A 120 1.37 11.54 -4.34
C VAL A 120 0.22 12.42 -3.85
N PHE A 121 -0.07 13.51 -4.55
CA PHE A 121 -0.90 14.59 -4.01
C PHE A 121 -1.64 15.38 -5.11
N ASP A 122 -2.69 16.08 -4.68
CA ASP A 122 -3.38 17.12 -5.46
C ASP A 122 -2.81 18.50 -5.10
N GLU A 123 -2.95 19.46 -6.01
CA GLU A 123 -2.59 20.85 -5.75
C GLU A 123 -3.57 21.52 -4.79
N ASP A 124 -3.07 22.41 -3.93
CA ASP A 124 -3.94 23.31 -3.18
C ASP A 124 -4.27 24.55 -4.05
N VAL A 125 -5.24 24.40 -4.94
CA VAL A 125 -5.72 25.50 -5.79
C VAL A 125 -6.45 26.58 -5.00
N SER A 126 -6.81 26.30 -3.75
CA SER A 126 -7.52 27.24 -2.88
C SER A 126 -6.60 28.18 -2.10
N ASP A 127 -5.28 28.00 -2.22
CA ASP A 127 -4.27 28.73 -1.45
C ASP A 127 -4.58 28.73 0.07
N GLY A 128 -5.05 27.58 0.57
CA GLY A 128 -5.36 27.34 1.97
C GLY A 128 -6.75 27.77 2.45
N GLU A 129 -7.63 28.29 1.58
CA GLU A 129 -9.02 28.62 1.97
C GLU A 129 -9.97 27.41 1.96
N GLY A 130 -9.57 26.30 1.32
CA GLY A 130 -10.37 25.08 1.15
C GLY A 130 -10.05 23.94 2.12
N PHE A 131 -10.57 22.75 1.81
CA PHE A 131 -10.15 21.53 2.48
C PHE A 131 -8.69 21.21 2.10
N PRO A 132 -7.92 20.56 2.99
CA PRO A 132 -6.58 20.12 2.64
C PRO A 132 -6.62 19.25 1.38
N PRO A 133 -5.70 19.47 0.41
CA PRO A 133 -5.66 18.66 -0.79
C PRO A 133 -5.37 17.20 -0.47
N GLY A 134 -5.90 16.30 -1.30
CA GLY A 134 -5.62 14.87 -1.18
C GLY A 134 -4.12 14.60 -1.21
N ARG A 135 -3.60 13.80 -0.27
CA ARG A 135 -2.19 13.43 -0.22
C ARG A 135 -2.01 12.05 0.40
N THR A 136 -1.22 11.22 -0.28
CA THR A 136 -0.67 9.98 0.27
C THR A 136 0.85 10.08 0.36
N VAL A 137 1.42 9.69 1.50
CA VAL A 137 2.87 9.60 1.71
C VAL A 137 3.25 8.16 2.02
N ILE A 138 4.11 7.57 1.18
CA ILE A 138 4.54 6.17 1.30
C ILE A 138 6.04 6.15 1.60
N PRO A 139 6.46 5.74 2.81
CA PRO A 139 7.88 5.51 3.07
C PRO A 139 8.33 4.25 2.33
N LEU A 140 9.43 4.32 1.59
CA LEU A 140 9.96 3.22 0.77
C LEU A 140 11.45 2.97 1.05
N VAL A 141 11.89 1.74 0.84
CA VAL A 141 13.32 1.40 0.81
C VAL A 141 13.79 1.48 -0.64
N LEU A 142 14.52 2.53 -0.97
CA LEU A 142 15.09 2.76 -2.30
C LEU A 142 16.38 1.99 -2.45
N LYS A 143 16.47 1.11 -3.44
CA LYS A 143 17.72 0.45 -3.83
C LYS A 143 18.49 1.29 -4.85
N PRO A 144 19.84 1.18 -4.90
CA PRO A 144 20.67 1.79 -5.93
C PRO A 144 20.26 1.42 -7.36
#